data_AF-A0A7M3SDK4-F1
#
_entry.id   AF-A0A7M3SDK4-F1
#
_cell.length_a   1.000
_cell.length_b   1.000
_cell.length_c   1.000
_cell.angle_alpha   90.00
_cell.angle_beta   90.00
_cell.angle_gamma   90.00
#
_symmetry.space_group_name_H-M   'P 1'
#
loop_
_entity.id
_entity.type
_entity.pdbx_description
1 polymer ?
#
loop_
_entity_poly.entity_id
_entity_poly.type
_entity_poly.pdbx_seq_one_letter_code
_entity_poly.pdbx_strand_id
1 'polypeptide(L)' 'MAEETNAAYPLVLHSEADPSSLGGIAVCGFSTVGSVGVIAATHLIRSLELSPMGTVMHPKFPAIALIHD' A
#
# COMPACT_ATOMS: atom_id res chain seq x y z
N MET A 1 22.95 1.71 -21.09
CA MET A 1 22.69 2.33 -19.77
C MET A 1 21.35 3.03 -19.91
N ALA A 2 20.28 2.39 -19.42
CA ALA A 2 18.93 2.93 -19.53
C ALA A 2 18.62 3.76 -18.29
N GLU A 3 18.07 4.94 -18.53
CA GLU A 3 17.76 5.98 -17.55
C GLU A 3 16.94 5.45 -16.37
N GLU A 4 17.52 5.50 -15.17
CA GLU A 4 16.83 5.26 -13.91
C GLU A 4 16.05 6.53 -13.51
N THR A 5 15.15 6.98 -14.40
CA THR A 5 14.21 8.06 -14.09
C THR A 5 13.22 7.53 -13.08
N ASN A 6 13.43 7.87 -11.81
CA ASN A 6 12.43 8.08 -10.75
C ASN A 6 11.01 7.52 -11.05
N ALA A 7 10.89 6.20 -11.18
CA ALA A 7 9.65 5.56 -11.55
C ALA A 7 8.95 5.11 -10.26
N ALA A 8 8.18 6.03 -9.67
CA ALA A 8 7.23 5.65 -8.63
C ALA A 8 6.34 4.51 -9.14
N TYR A 9 6.08 3.50 -8.30
CA TYR A 9 5.17 2.42 -8.68
C TYR A 9 3.74 2.95 -8.74
N PRO A 10 2.97 2.65 -9.80
CA PRO A 10 1.61 3.16 -9.92
C PRO A 10 0.71 2.55 -8.84
N LEU A 11 0.02 3.41 -8.09
CA LEU A 11 -1.08 3.04 -7.22
C LEU A 11 -2.35 2.96 -8.06
N VAL A 12 -2.89 1.76 -8.23
CA VAL A 12 -4.18 1.55 -8.89
C VAL A 12 -5.28 1.62 -7.84
N LEU A 13 -6.13 2.64 -7.94
CA LEU A 13 -7.25 2.83 -7.01
C LEU A 13 -8.33 1.77 -7.24
N HIS A 14 -8.94 1.32 -6.15
CA HIS A 14 -10.14 0.48 -6.22
C HIS A 14 -11.34 1.34 -6.64
N SER A 15 -12.34 0.75 -7.29
CA SER A 15 -13.51 1.47 -7.83
C SER A 15 -14.31 2.24 -6.78
N GLU A 16 -14.18 1.85 -5.52
CA GLU A 16 -14.89 2.43 -4.37
C GLU A 16 -14.06 3.50 -3.64
N ALA A 17 -12.79 3.69 -4.02
CA ALA A 17 -11.92 4.67 -3.40
C ALA A 17 -12.23 6.09 -3.92
N ASP A 18 -12.42 7.03 -3.00
CA ASP A 18 -12.60 8.45 -3.33
C ASP A 18 -11.22 9.12 -3.54
N PRO A 19 -10.88 9.53 -4.77
CA PRO A 19 -9.61 10.19 -5.03
C PRO A 19 -9.49 11.57 -4.35
N SER A 20 -10.59 12.17 -3.90
CA SER A 20 -10.55 13.47 -3.21
C SER A 20 -10.00 13.37 -1.78
N SER A 21 -10.00 12.18 -1.18
CA SER A 21 -9.46 11.91 0.16
C SER A 21 -7.98 11.47 0.17
N LEU A 22 -7.29 11.49 -0.98
CA LEU A 22 -5.89 11.05 -1.12
C LEU A 22 -4.84 11.99 -0.47
N GLY A 23 -5.26 13.03 0.25
CA GLY A 23 -4.37 13.94 0.97
C GLY A 23 -4.03 13.44 2.39
N GLY A 24 -2.88 13.85 2.93
CA GLY A 24 -2.54 13.62 4.34
C GLY A 24 -1.11 13.13 4.58
N ILE A 25 -0.93 12.42 5.70
CA ILE A 25 0.36 11.85 6.12
C ILE A 25 0.40 10.39 5.71
N ALA A 26 1.43 10.01 4.93
CA ALA A 26 1.69 8.62 4.60
C ALA A 26 2.44 7.92 5.76
N VAL A 27 1.93 6.76 6.17
CA VAL A 27 2.59 5.88 7.14
C VAL A 27 2.92 4.55 6.44
N CYS A 28 4.20 4.16 6.41
CA CYS A 28 4.67 2.97 5.70
C CYS A 28 5.04 1.86 6.70
N GLY A 29 4.29 0.76 6.69
CA GLY A 29 4.57 -0.42 7.53
C GLY A 29 5.03 -1.62 6.71
N PHE A 30 6.29 -1.64 6.26
CA PHE A 30 6.85 -2.77 5.52
C PHE A 30 7.31 -3.91 6.43
N SER A 31 7.33 -5.13 5.89
CA SER A 31 7.86 -6.31 6.58
C SER A 31 9.38 -6.19 6.72
N THR A 32 9.86 -5.91 7.93
CA THR A 32 11.29 -5.88 8.27
C THR A 32 11.56 -6.79 9.48
N VAL A 33 12.68 -6.58 10.19
CA VAL A 33 13.03 -7.38 11.37
C VAL A 33 11.90 -7.34 12.41
N GLY A 34 11.42 -8.52 12.81
CA GLY A 34 10.35 -8.67 13.79
C GLY A 34 8.96 -8.27 13.30
N SER A 35 8.78 -7.97 12.01
CA SER A 35 7.50 -7.60 11.40
C SER A 35 6.79 -6.40 12.04
N VAL A 36 7.50 -5.61 12.85
CA VAL A 36 6.92 -4.53 13.66
C VAL A 36 6.26 -3.46 12.81
N GLY A 37 6.79 -3.18 11.62
CA GLY A 37 6.19 -2.23 10.68
C GLY A 37 4.80 -2.64 10.21
N VAL A 38 4.65 -3.87 9.72
CA VAL A 38 3.35 -4.41 9.27
C VAL A 38 2.37 -4.54 10.43
N ILE A 39 2.84 -4.99 11.60
CA ILE A 39 1.98 -5.12 12.79
C ILE A 39 1.42 -3.76 13.19
N ALA A 40 2.29 -2.74 13.29
CA ALA A 40 1.88 -1.39 13.64
C ALA A 40 0.93 -0.79 12.59
N ALA A 41 1.25 -0.90 11.30
CA ALA A 41 0.37 -0.38 10.24
C ALA A 41 -0.99 -1.11 10.20
N THR A 42 -1.00 -2.43 10.37
CA THR A 42 -2.24 -3.22 10.44
C THR A 42 -3.09 -2.82 11.64
N HIS A 43 -2.46 -2.59 12.79
CA HIS A 43 -3.16 -2.08 13.97
C HIS A 43 -3.77 -0.70 13.72
N LEU A 44 -3.02 0.23 13.11
CA LEU A 44 -3.55 1.56 12.75
C LEU A 44 -4.75 1.47 11.80
N ILE A 45 -4.66 0.64 10.74
CA ILE A 45 -5.76 0.45 9.77
C ILE A 45 -7.03 -0.03 10.49
N ARG A 46 -6.91 -1.02 11.38
CA ARG A 46 -8.05 -1.56 12.14
C ARG A 46 -8.59 -0.59 13.17
N SER A 47 -7.72 0.05 13.95
CA SER A 47 -8.11 0.96 15.03
C SER A 47 -8.73 2.26 14.52
N LEU A 48 -8.42 2.67 13.29
CA LEU A 48 -8.98 3.86 12.64
C LEU A 48 -10.04 3.51 11.57
N GLU A 49 -10.40 2.24 11.45
CA GLU A 49 -11.42 1.76 10.50
C GLU A 49 -11.15 2.20 9.04
N LEU A 50 -9.88 2.19 8.62
CA LEU A 50 -9.48 2.64 7.29
C LEU A 50 -9.86 1.61 6.23
N SER A 51 -10.44 2.07 5.12
CA SER A 51 -10.74 1.25 3.97
C SER A 51 -9.56 1.14 2.99
N PRO A 52 -9.43 0.01 2.27
CA PRO A 52 -8.40 -0.15 1.25
C PRO A 52 -8.63 0.83 0.09
N MET A 53 -7.62 1.65 -0.21
CA MET A 53 -7.70 2.67 -1.27
C MET A 53 -7.24 2.16 -2.64
N GLY A 54 -6.29 1.23 -2.67
CA GLY A 54 -5.71 0.78 -3.92
C GLY A 54 -4.60 -0.23 -3.73
N THR A 55 -4.01 -0.64 -4.85
CA THR A 55 -2.94 -1.64 -4.89
C THR A 55 -1.86 -1.20 -5.85
N VAL A 56 -0.60 -1.45 -5.48
CA VAL A 56 0.53 -1.21 -6.36
C VAL A 56 0.62 -2.36 -7.37
N MET A 57 0.57 -2.04 -8.66
CA MET A 57 0.64 -3.02 -9.75
C MET A 57 1.94 -2.85 -10.53
N HIS A 58 2.88 -3.79 -10.40
CA HIS A 58 4.14 -3.73 -11.16
C HIS A 58 4.73 -5.13 -11.43
N PRO A 59 5.31 -5.40 -12.63
CA PRO A 59 5.81 -6.73 -13.01
C PRO A 59 6.90 -7.34 -12.10
N LYS A 60 7.56 -6.53 -11.28
CA LYS A 60 8.55 -6.98 -10.29
C LYS A 60 7.93 -7.61 -9.04
N PHE A 61 6.63 -7.40 -8.79
CA PHE A 61 5.95 -8.01 -7.64
C PHE A 61 5.36 -9.37 -8.04
N PRO A 62 5.45 -10.38 -7.15
CA PRO A 62 4.91 -11.70 -7.44
C PRO A 62 3.38 -11.66 -7.55
N ALA A 63 2.83 -12.49 -8.42
CA ALA A 63 1.38 -12.63 -8.59
C ALA A 63 0.79 -13.41 -7.39
N ILE A 64 0.45 -12.70 -6.32
CA ILE A 64 -0.10 -13.24 -5.08
C ILE A 64 -1.40 -12.50 -4.75
N ALA A 65 -2.44 -13.26 -4.41
CA ALA A 65 -3.66 -12.74 -3.81
C ALA A 65 -3.68 -13.09 -2.32
N LEU A 66 -3.85 -12.07 -1.48
CA LEU A 66 -4.07 -12.25 -0.05
C LEU A 66 -5.56 -12.18 0.20
N ILE A 67 -6.13 -13.23 0.79
CA ILE A 67 -7.52 -13.26 1.21
C ILE A 67 -7.54 -12.92 2.69
N HIS A 68 -8.25 -11.85 3.04
CA HIS A 68 -8.44 -11.40 4.41
C HIS A 68 -9.92 -11.03 4.60
N ASP A 69 -10.49 -11.44 5.73
CA ASP A 69 -11.87 -11.13 6.16
C ASP A 69 -11.96 -9.73 6.79
#